data_AF-A0A4Q9N256-F1
#
_entry.id   AF-A0A4Q9N256-F1
#
_cell.length_a   1.000
_cell.length_b   1.000
_cell.length_c   1.000
_cell.angle_alpha   90.00
_cell.angle_beta   90.00
_cell.angle_gamma   90.00
#
_symmetry.space_group_name_H-M   'P 1'
#
loop_
_entity.id
_entity.type
_entity.pdbx_description
1 polymer ?
#
loop_
_entity_poly.entity_id
_entity_poly.type
_entity_poly.pdbx_seq_one_letter_code
_entity_poly.pdbx_strand_id
1 'polypeptide(L)'
;MPILSASRCWTGVQADVNVMMPDRPMDLQFSVDSSANLPVSQQPPELQQYLRELEAFLNGSDSQPNQPSPPLQIRHQGVDYLLRANASVRQSEEEVAGSRTPSQSIENDEVPATRAVCESILDLESNQKTMRCEVRLHL
;
A
#
# COMPACT_ATOMS: atom_id res chain seq x y z
N MET A 1 3.53 -16.44 -11.39
CA MET A 1 4.48 -16.52 -10.27
C MET A 1 3.68 -16.69 -8.99
N PRO A 2 4.14 -17.53 -8.03
CA PRO A 2 3.35 -17.79 -6.83
C PRO A 2 3.23 -16.54 -5.95
N ILE A 3 2.03 -16.25 -5.45
CA ILE A 3 1.72 -15.01 -4.70
C ILE A 3 2.48 -14.99 -3.37
N LEU A 4 2.65 -16.13 -2.72
CA LEU A 4 3.47 -16.26 -1.51
C LEU A 4 4.93 -15.85 -1.71
N SER A 5 5.47 -15.97 -2.93
CA SER A 5 6.85 -15.57 -3.23
C SER A 5 6.99 -14.07 -3.51
N ALA A 6 5.87 -13.38 -3.77
CA ALA A 6 5.84 -11.95 -4.08
C ALA A 6 5.23 -11.11 -2.94
N SER A 7 4.54 -11.73 -1.97
CA SER A 7 3.90 -11.02 -0.87
C SER A 7 4.94 -10.50 0.12
N ARG A 8 4.84 -9.21 0.45
CA ARG A 8 5.66 -8.56 1.46
C ARG A 8 4.79 -8.25 2.67
N CYS A 9 5.13 -8.86 3.80
CA CYS A 9 4.52 -8.52 5.07
C CYS A 9 5.43 -7.51 5.80
N TRP A 10 4.83 -6.56 6.48
CA TRP A 10 5.51 -5.51 7.22
C TRP A 10 4.72 -5.26 8.51
N THR A 11 5.42 -4.85 9.54
CA THR A 11 4.84 -4.47 10.83
C THR A 11 5.41 -3.10 11.22
N GLY A 12 4.61 -2.29 11.88
CA GLY A 12 4.99 -0.92 12.17
C GLY A 12 3.97 -0.18 13.02
N VAL A 13 4.30 1.06 13.30
CA VAL A 13 3.45 2.03 13.98
C VAL A 13 3.28 3.25 13.09
N GLN A 14 2.05 3.76 13.06
CA GLN A 14 1.70 5.02 12.41
C GLN A 14 1.18 5.97 13.49
N ALA A 15 1.67 7.21 13.47
CA ALA A 15 1.18 8.28 14.31
C ALA A 15 0.71 9.45 13.45
N ASP A 16 -0.52 9.90 13.71
CA ASP A 16 -1.13 11.02 12.98
C ASP A 16 -1.30 12.23 13.92
N VAL A 17 -0.94 13.41 13.44
CA VAL A 17 -1.10 14.70 14.13
C VAL A 17 -1.91 15.63 13.24
N ASN A 18 -3.11 15.99 13.70
CA ASN A 18 -3.95 16.97 13.03
C ASN A 18 -3.69 18.36 13.61
N VAL A 19 -3.26 19.29 12.76
CA VAL A 19 -3.05 20.70 13.10
C VAL A 19 -4.22 21.51 12.55
N MET A 20 -5.02 22.03 13.46
CA MET A 20 -6.11 22.94 13.13
C MET A 20 -5.55 24.31 12.78
N MET A 21 -5.95 24.87 11.64
CA MET A 21 -5.43 26.14 11.13
C MET A 21 -6.57 27.16 11.04
N PRO A 22 -6.96 27.82 12.15
CA PRO A 22 -8.19 28.63 12.22
C PRO A 22 -8.22 29.83 11.25
N ASP A 23 -7.05 30.33 10.84
CA ASP A 23 -6.92 31.44 9.88
C ASP A 23 -6.78 30.97 8.42
N ARG A 24 -6.92 29.67 8.16
CA ARG A 24 -6.83 29.06 6.83
C ARG A 24 -8.11 28.26 6.53
N PRO A 25 -8.49 28.14 5.25
CA PRO A 25 -9.68 27.38 4.87
C PRO A 25 -9.48 25.85 4.93
N MET A 26 -8.29 25.38 5.34
CA MET A 26 -7.94 23.96 5.37
C MET A 26 -7.04 23.67 6.57
N ASP A 27 -7.28 22.53 7.21
CA ASP A 27 -6.43 21.96 8.26
C ASP A 27 -5.32 21.10 7.64
N LEU A 28 -4.31 20.78 8.46
CA LEU A 28 -3.19 19.93 8.06
C LEU A 28 -3.17 18.63 8.86
N GLN A 29 -2.93 17.51 8.21
CA GLN A 29 -2.62 16.24 8.86
C GLN A 29 -1.18 15.86 8.55
N PHE A 30 -0.41 15.63 9.61
CA PHE A 30 0.93 15.05 9.54
C PHE A 30 0.85 13.58 9.92
N SER A 31 1.45 12.70 9.13
CA SER A 31 1.54 11.28 9.43
C SER A 31 3.01 10.88 9.48
N VAL A 32 3.37 10.11 10.50
CA VAL A 32 4.71 9.53 10.67
C VAL A 32 4.56 8.02 10.78
N ASP A 33 5.22 7.31 9.88
CA ASP A 33 5.21 5.86 9.79
C ASP A 33 6.59 5.30 10.13
N SER A 34 6.65 4.33 11.03
CA SER A 34 7.85 3.54 11.32
C SER A 34 7.53 2.08 11.11
N SER A 35 8.15 1.46 10.11
CA SER A 35 7.86 0.06 9.75
C SER A 35 9.09 -0.76 9.42
N ALA A 36 8.95 -2.07 9.57
CA ALA A 36 9.96 -3.06 9.26
C ALA A 36 9.33 -4.25 8.50
N ASN A 37 10.09 -4.81 7.56
CA ASN A 37 9.69 -6.03 6.85
C ASN A 37 9.62 -7.21 7.84
N LEU A 38 8.53 -7.96 7.77
CA LEU A 38 8.32 -9.15 8.58
C LEU A 38 8.66 -10.40 7.76
N PRO A 39 9.73 -11.14 8.11
CA PRO A 39 10.13 -12.33 7.39
C PRO A 39 9.06 -13.42 7.55
N VAL A 40 8.95 -14.32 6.56
CA VAL A 40 7.93 -15.39 6.53
C VAL A 40 7.93 -16.23 7.81
N SER A 41 9.11 -16.52 8.38
CA SER A 41 9.23 -17.28 9.62
C SER A 41 8.62 -16.59 10.85
N GLN A 42 8.40 -15.28 10.80
CA GLN A 42 7.79 -14.49 11.86
C GLN A 42 6.35 -14.08 11.55
N GLN A 43 5.84 -14.37 10.34
CA GLN A 43 4.46 -14.06 9.99
C GLN A 43 3.48 -14.88 10.84
N PRO A 44 2.38 -14.29 11.33
CA PRO A 44 1.35 -15.02 12.04
C PRO A 44 0.81 -16.19 11.20
N PRO A 45 0.56 -17.37 11.80
CA PRO A 45 0.10 -18.54 11.07
C PRO A 45 -1.25 -18.30 10.37
N GLU A 46 -2.12 -17.48 10.94
CA GLU A 46 -3.41 -17.09 10.36
C GLU A 46 -3.23 -16.34 9.04
N LEU A 47 -2.22 -15.46 8.97
CA LEU A 47 -1.90 -14.71 7.76
C LEU A 47 -1.32 -15.64 6.68
N GLN A 48 -0.44 -16.56 7.06
CA GLN A 48 0.13 -17.55 6.14
C GLN A 48 -0.96 -18.47 5.54
N GLN A 49 -1.91 -18.91 6.38
CA GLN A 49 -3.06 -19.71 5.97
C GLN A 49 -3.91 -18.93 4.95
N TYR A 50 -4.27 -17.69 5.27
CA TYR A 50 -5.03 -16.83 4.37
C TYR A 50 -4.33 -16.62 3.02
N LEU A 51 -3.02 -16.34 3.02
CA LEU A 51 -2.27 -16.16 1.77
C LEU A 51 -2.23 -17.42 0.90
N ARG A 52 -2.13 -18.61 1.51
CA ARG A 52 -2.22 -19.90 0.79
C ARG A 52 -3.59 -20.08 0.14
N GLU A 53 -4.66 -19.81 0.89
CA GLU A 53 -6.04 -19.94 0.40
C GLU A 53 -6.32 -18.91 -0.72
N LEU A 54 -5.82 -17.68 -0.55
CA LEU A 54 -5.98 -16.62 -1.54
C LEU A 54 -5.24 -16.96 -2.83
N GLU A 55 -4.04 -17.53 -2.72
CA GLU A 55 -3.30 -18.02 -3.86
C GLU A 55 -4.02 -19.17 -4.58
N ALA A 56 -4.60 -20.13 -3.84
CA ALA A 56 -5.38 -21.21 -4.43
C ALA A 56 -6.62 -20.69 -5.19
N PHE A 57 -7.33 -19.72 -4.61
CA PHE A 57 -8.46 -19.05 -5.23
C PHE A 57 -8.06 -18.30 -6.51
N LEU A 58 -7.00 -17.48 -6.46
CA LEU A 58 -6.55 -16.69 -7.61
C LEU A 58 -6.00 -17.55 -8.76
N ASN A 59 -5.45 -18.72 -8.44
CA ASN A 59 -5.01 -19.69 -9.44
C ASN A 59 -6.16 -20.55 -10.01
N GLY A 60 -7.41 -20.33 -9.56
CA GLY A 60 -8.57 -21.06 -10.04
C GLY A 60 -8.57 -22.54 -9.63
N SER A 61 -8.00 -22.86 -8.46
CA SER A 61 -8.05 -24.24 -7.96
C SER A 61 -9.48 -24.63 -7.60
N ASP A 62 -9.98 -25.72 -8.17
CA ASP A 62 -11.32 -26.29 -7.86
C ASP A 62 -11.50 -26.63 -6.36
N SER A 63 -10.41 -26.70 -5.60
CA SER A 63 -10.43 -26.96 -4.15
C SER A 63 -10.86 -25.76 -3.30
N GLN A 64 -10.80 -24.54 -3.84
CA GLN A 64 -11.13 -23.29 -3.15
C GLN A 64 -11.91 -22.37 -4.11
N PRO A 65 -13.19 -22.69 -4.41
CA PRO A 65 -13.98 -21.90 -5.36
C PRO A 65 -14.39 -20.52 -4.83
N ASN A 66 -14.32 -20.33 -3.51
CA ASN A 66 -14.74 -19.10 -2.86
C ASN A 66 -13.53 -18.24 -2.50
N GLN A 67 -13.70 -16.92 -2.61
CA GLN A 67 -12.70 -15.97 -2.14
C GLN A 67 -12.54 -16.11 -0.61
N PRO A 68 -11.33 -16.34 -0.08
CA PRO A 68 -11.13 -16.45 1.36
C PRO A 68 -11.34 -15.11 2.05
N SER A 69 -11.87 -15.15 3.27
CA SER A 69 -12.01 -13.97 4.12
C SER A 69 -10.69 -13.68 4.85
N PRO A 70 -10.25 -12.42 4.94
CA PRO A 70 -9.06 -12.09 5.72
C PRO A 70 -9.29 -12.38 7.22
N PRO A 71 -8.23 -12.71 7.97
CA PRO A 71 -8.35 -12.95 9.40
C PRO A 71 -8.73 -11.65 10.12
N LEU A 72 -9.85 -11.67 10.86
CA LEU A 72 -10.33 -10.52 11.64
C LEU A 72 -9.43 -10.21 12.83
N GLN A 73 -8.84 -11.25 13.43
CA GLN A 73 -7.92 -11.15 14.55
C GLN A 73 -6.68 -11.97 14.24
N ILE A 74 -5.51 -11.40 14.53
CA ILE A 74 -4.22 -12.09 14.46
C ILE A 74 -3.46 -11.88 15.76
N ARG A 75 -2.70 -12.88 16.19
CA ARG A 75 -1.82 -12.76 17.35
C ARG A 75 -0.36 -12.72 16.91
N HIS A 76 0.34 -11.65 17.24
CA HIS A 76 1.75 -11.48 16.88
C HIS A 76 2.53 -10.91 18.06
N GLN A 77 3.66 -11.54 18.40
CA GLN A 77 4.52 -11.11 19.53
C GLN A 77 3.78 -10.90 20.86
N GLY A 78 2.77 -11.73 21.13
CA GLY A 78 1.98 -11.66 22.37
C GLY A 78 0.89 -10.58 22.37
N VAL A 79 0.77 -9.79 21.31
CA VAL A 79 -0.25 -8.76 21.12
C VAL A 79 -1.34 -9.28 20.19
N ASP A 80 -2.59 -9.01 20.54
CA ASP A 80 -3.74 -9.28 19.68
C ASP A 80 -4.04 -8.05 18.82
N TYR A 81 -4.03 -8.24 17.51
CA TYR A 81 -4.35 -7.20 16.53
C TYR A 81 -5.71 -7.48 15.92
N LEU A 82 -6.49 -6.42 15.71
CA LEU A 82 -7.76 -6.47 15.01
C LEU A 82 -7.58 -5.87 13.61
N LEU A 83 -8.17 -6.50 12.61
CA LEU A 83 -8.23 -5.97 11.25
C LEU A 83 -8.99 -4.65 11.26
N ARG A 84 -8.30 -3.56 10.92
CA ARG A 84 -8.88 -2.21 10.89
C ARG A 84 -9.58 -1.89 9.57
N ALA A 85 -9.03 -2.35 8.46
CA ALA A 85 -9.53 -2.08 7.12
C ALA A 85 -9.16 -3.20 6.16
N ASN A 86 -10.06 -3.49 5.24
CA ASN A 86 -9.84 -4.46 4.16
C ASN A 86 -10.13 -3.79 2.82
N ALA A 87 -9.11 -3.61 1.99
CA ALA A 87 -9.24 -2.89 0.74
C ALA A 87 -8.51 -3.58 -0.42
N SER A 88 -9.08 -3.47 -1.62
CA SER A 88 -8.43 -3.81 -2.87
C SER A 88 -7.78 -2.55 -3.46
N VAL A 89 -6.46 -2.57 -3.60
CA VAL A 89 -5.71 -1.45 -4.18
C VAL A 89 -5.24 -1.83 -5.58
N ARG A 90 -5.60 -1.00 -6.57
CA ARG A 90 -5.03 -1.06 -7.92
C ARG A 90 -4.14 0.16 -8.12
N GLN A 91 -2.86 -0.08 -8.34
CA GLN A 91 -1.87 0.97 -8.55
C GLN A 91 -1.47 1.03 -10.02
N SER A 92 -1.33 2.24 -10.55
CA SER A 92 -0.67 2.53 -11.82
C SER A 92 0.43 3.55 -11.60
N GLU A 93 1.53 3.41 -12.35
CA GLU A 93 2.65 4.35 -12.33
C GLU A 93 2.82 4.96 -13.71
N GLU A 94 2.94 6.28 -13.77
CA GLU A 94 3.16 7.05 -15.00
C GLU A 94 4.41 7.91 -14.85
N GLU A 95 5.33 7.86 -15.81
CA GLU A 95 6.48 8.74 -15.83
C GLU A 95 6.08 10.11 -16.37
N VAL A 96 6.28 11.14 -15.54
CA VAL A 96 6.00 12.53 -15.90
C VAL A 96 7.29 13.10 -16.49
N ALA A 97 7.39 13.10 -17.82
CA ALA A 97 8.50 13.74 -18.50
C ALA A 97 8.50 15.25 -18.18
N GLY A 98 9.58 15.73 -17.56
CA GLY A 98 9.78 17.16 -17.36
C GLY A 98 9.76 17.87 -18.71
N SER A 99 8.84 18.81 -18.91
CA SER A 99 8.85 19.70 -20.07
C SER A 99 10.18 20.46 -20.07
N ARG A 100 11.14 20.03 -20.90
CA ARG A 100 12.32 20.83 -21.22
C ARG A 100 11.81 22.09 -21.92
N THR A 101 11.79 23.22 -21.22
CA THR A 101 11.76 24.51 -21.90
C THR A 101 12.96 24.57 -22.85
N PRO A 102 12.80 24.93 -24.14
CA PRO A 102 13.84 24.83 -25.17
C PRO A 102 14.85 25.99 -25.08
N SER A 103 15.42 26.18 -23.90
CA SER A 103 16.37 27.26 -23.65
C SER A 103 17.26 26.87 -22.48
N GLN A 104 18.19 25.96 -22.72
CA GLN A 104 19.61 26.12 -22.39
C GLN A 104 20.32 24.78 -22.54
N SER A 105 21.26 24.76 -23.48
CA SER A 105 22.25 23.73 -23.67
C SER A 105 23.21 23.73 -22.47
N ILE A 106 23.00 22.86 -21.50
CA ILE A 106 24.01 22.47 -20.51
C ILE A 106 23.96 20.94 -20.35
N GLU A 107 25.15 20.38 -20.33
CA GLU A 107 25.52 18.97 -20.41
C GLU A 107 24.92 18.10 -19.27
N ASN A 108 24.51 16.88 -19.62
CA ASN A 108 24.35 15.69 -18.76
C ASN A 108 24.15 15.88 -17.24
N ASP A 109 23.09 16.58 -16.83
CA ASP A 109 22.49 16.36 -15.50
C ASP A 109 21.34 15.36 -15.67
N GLU A 110 21.48 14.16 -15.07
CA GLU A 110 20.40 13.18 -14.93
C GLU A 110 19.29 13.81 -14.08
N VAL A 111 18.33 14.48 -14.73
CA VAL A 111 17.15 15.00 -14.04
C VAL A 111 16.41 13.80 -13.46
N PRO A 112 16.17 13.75 -12.13
CA PRO A 112 15.49 12.61 -11.52
C PRO A 112 14.11 12.46 -12.15
N ALA A 113 13.84 11.25 -12.65
CA ALA A 113 12.56 10.93 -13.27
C ALA A 113 11.43 11.17 -12.26
N THR A 114 10.52 12.08 -12.59
CA THR A 114 9.34 12.34 -11.77
C THR A 114 8.28 11.29 -12.12
N ARG A 115 7.69 10.64 -11.12
CA ARG A 115 6.66 9.62 -11.33
C ARG A 115 5.36 10.03 -10.66
N ALA A 116 4.26 9.89 -11.38
CA ALA A 116 2.92 9.93 -10.81
C ALA A 116 2.50 8.50 -10.46
N VAL A 117 2.14 8.27 -9.19
CA VAL A 117 1.57 7.03 -8.70
C VAL A 117 0.09 7.28 -8.45
N CYS A 118 -0.77 6.53 -9.14
CA CYS A 118 -2.21 6.61 -8.99
C CYS A 118 -2.72 5.30 -8.39
N GLU A 119 -3.41 5.38 -7.25
CA GLU A 119 -4.02 4.26 -6.55
C GLU A 119 -5.55 4.41 -6.59
N SER A 120 -6.22 3.38 -7.09
CA SER A 120 -7.65 3.18 -6.95
C SER A 120 -7.88 2.19 -5.81
N ILE A 121 -8.42 2.68 -4.70
CA ILE A 121 -8.66 1.94 -3.47
C ILE A 121 -10.16 1.62 -3.39
N LEU A 122 -10.52 0.34 -3.37
CA LEU A 122 -11.87 -0.13 -3.11
C LEU A 122 -11.92 -0.75 -1.72
N ASP A 123 -12.62 -0.11 -0.80
CA ASP A 123 -12.95 -0.70 0.50
C ASP A 123 -13.91 -1.88 0.30
N LEU A 124 -13.50 -3.06 0.74
CA LEU A 124 -14.25 -4.30 0.55
C LEU A 124 -15.38 -4.48 1.57
N GLU A 125 -15.41 -3.66 2.64
CA GLU A 125 -16.47 -3.67 3.64
C GLU A 125 -17.59 -2.70 3.27
N SER A 126 -17.24 -1.46 2.92
CA SER A 126 -18.22 -0.42 2.57
C SER A 126 -18.58 -0.38 1.07
N ASN A 127 -17.81 -1.06 0.21
CA ASN A 127 -17.85 -0.94 -1.25
C ASN A 127 -17.61 0.51 -1.74
N GLN A 128 -16.98 1.35 -0.90
CA GLN A 128 -16.62 2.72 -1.24
C GLN A 128 -15.32 2.72 -2.04
N LYS A 129 -15.31 3.47 -3.13
CA LYS A 129 -14.12 3.65 -3.98
C LYS A 129 -13.50 5.03 -3.74
N THR A 130 -12.20 5.05 -3.47
CA THR A 130 -11.39 6.26 -3.33
C THR A 130 -10.24 6.22 -4.35
N MET A 131 -9.80 7.39 -4.78
CA MET A 131 -8.64 7.54 -5.67
C MET A 131 -7.60 8.42 -4.98
N ARG A 132 -6.36 7.96 -4.96
CA ARG A 132 -5.20 8.68 -4.43
C ARG A 132 -4.18 8.84 -5.55
N CYS A 133 -3.69 10.05 -5.77
CA CYS A 133 -2.62 10.31 -6.71
C CYS A 133 -1.47 11.01 -5.98
N GLU A 134 -0.25 10.52 -6.16
CA GLU A 134 0.94 11.02 -5.50
C GLU A 134 2.05 11.21 -6.54
N VAL A 135 2.75 12.36 -6.49
CA VAL A 135 3.93 12.60 -7.32
C VAL A 135 5.17 12.29 -6.48
N ARG A 136 5.97 11.33 -6.92
CA ARG A 136 7.21 10.91 -6.27
C ARG A 136 8.42 11.32 -7.10
N LEU A 137 9.42 11.90 -6.44
CA LEU A 137 10.74 12.15 -7.00
C LEU A 137 11.60 10.90 -6.79
N HIS A 138 12.28 10.46 -7.85
CA HIS A 138 13.34 9.46 -7.70
C HIS A 138 14.55 10.16 -7.08
N LEU A 139 14.92 9.84 -5.84
CA LEU A 139 16.14 10.31 -5.19
C LEU A 139 17.28 9.31 -5.42
#